data_AF-A0A2M7VHP3-F1
#
_entry.id   AF-A0A2M7VHP3-F1
#
_cell.length_a   1.000
_cell.length_b   1.000
_cell.length_c   1.000
_cell.angle_alpha   90.00
_cell.angle_beta   90.00
_cell.angle_gamma   90.00
#
_symmetry.space_group_name_H-M   'P 1'
#
loop_
_entity.id
_entity.type
_entity.pdbx_description
1 polymer ?
#
loop_
_entity_poly.entity_id
_entity_poly.type
_entity_poly.pdbx_seq_one_letter_code
_entity_poly.pdbx_strand_id
1 'polypeptide(L)'
;MPAKKIVLIIDASVGLTRDDLDMLHSLEEHQKNIIVVANKVDKIKPAKYQEQLKAIKELIGVHQIIPFSAKDKIGDVELLKEIL
;
A
#
# COMPACT_ATOMS: atom_id res chain seq x y z
N MET A 1 -16.13 -9.36 -16.18
CA MET A 1 -15.61 -10.14 -15.04
C MET A 1 -15.37 -9.18 -13.89
N PRO A 2 -15.76 -9.50 -12.64
CA PRO A 2 -15.39 -8.66 -11.49
C PRO A 2 -13.86 -8.56 -11.39
N ALA A 3 -13.35 -7.44 -10.87
CA ALA A 3 -11.92 -7.27 -10.61
C ALA A 3 -11.43 -8.38 -9.66
N LYS A 4 -10.35 -9.06 -10.03
CA LYS A 4 -9.79 -10.17 -9.24
C LYS A 4 -9.09 -9.67 -7.97
N LYS A 5 -8.40 -8.54 -8.05
CA LYS A 5 -7.73 -7.85 -6.95
C LYS A 5 -7.79 -6.34 -7.18
N ILE A 6 -7.76 -5.56 -6.10
CA ILE A 6 -7.70 -4.10 -6.12
C ILE A 6 -6.38 -3.68 -5.51
N VAL A 7 -5.66 -2.81 -6.21
CA VAL A 7 -4.38 -2.27 -5.75
C VAL A 7 -4.61 -0.82 -5.32
N LEU A 8 -4.57 -0.56 -4.01
CA LEU A 8 -4.65 0.78 -3.45
C LEU A 8 -3.23 1.34 -3.34
N ILE A 9 -2.89 2.34 -4.16
CA ILE A 9 -1.55 2.92 -4.20
C ILE A 9 -1.54 4.22 -3.41
N ILE A 10 -0.71 4.31 -2.37
CA ILE A 10 -0.54 5.50 -1.53
C ILE A 10 0.88 6.06 -1.62
N ASP A 11 1.09 7.31 -1.23
CA ASP A 11 2.44 7.88 -1.06
C ASP A 11 2.98 7.53 0.33
N ALA A 12 3.98 6.67 0.40
CA ALA A 12 4.56 6.19 1.65
C ALA A 12 5.18 7.30 2.49
N SER A 13 5.65 8.39 1.86
CA SER A 13 6.24 9.54 2.57
C SER A 13 5.21 10.41 3.28
N VAL A 14 3.94 10.34 2.83
CA VAL A 14 2.80 11.03 3.45
C VAL A 14 2.07 10.09 4.41
N GLY A 15 1.92 8.82 4.05
CA GLY A 15 1.08 7.85 4.77
C GLY A 15 -0.35 7.83 4.21
N LEU A 16 -1.28 7.18 4.93
CA LEU A 16 -2.70 7.21 4.56
C LEU A 16 -3.31 8.56 4.92
N THR A 17 -3.99 9.17 3.93
CA THR A 17 -4.85 10.33 4.14
C THR A 17 -6.26 9.89 4.50
N ARG A 18 -7.14 10.86 4.80
CA ARG A 18 -8.57 10.57 5.05
C ARG A 18 -9.23 9.94 3.83
N ASP A 19 -8.95 10.46 2.64
CA ASP A 19 -9.53 9.95 1.40
C ASP A 19 -9.07 8.50 1.12
N ASP A 20 -7.82 8.16 1.46
CA ASP A 20 -7.30 6.78 1.35
C ASP A 20 -8.02 5.83 2.32
N LEU A 21 -8.27 6.27 3.56
CA LEU A 21 -8.99 5.50 4.56
C LEU A 21 -10.46 5.30 4.17
N ASP A 22 -11.13 6.35 3.68
CA ASP A 22 -12.51 6.27 3.21
C ASP A 22 -12.64 5.30 2.01
N MET A 23 -11.66 5.35 1.09
CA MET A 23 -11.58 4.38 0.00
C MET A 23 -11.35 2.97 0.52
N LEU A 24 -10.42 2.77 1.46
CA LEU A 24 -10.14 1.45 2.04
C LEU A 24 -11.39 0.85 2.67
N HIS A 25 -12.09 1.61 3.52
CA HIS A 25 -13.32 1.15 4.16
C HIS A 25 -14.41 0.80 3.14
N SER A 26 -14.60 1.63 2.10
CA SER A 26 -15.57 1.34 1.04
C SER A 26 -15.26 0.04 0.28
N LEU A 27 -13.97 -0.24 0.06
CA LEU A 27 -13.54 -1.48 -0.58
C LEU A 27 -13.72 -2.71 0.33
N GLU A 28 -13.50 -2.54 1.64
CA GLU A 28 -13.74 -3.59 2.66
C GLU A 28 -15.21 -3.98 2.75
N GLU A 29 -16.13 -3.00 2.75
CA GLU A 29 -17.59 -3.23 2.77
C GLU A 29 -18.04 -4.11 1.60
N HIS A 30 -17.35 -4.02 0.47
CA HIS A 30 -17.61 -4.81 -0.73
C HIS A 30 -16.81 -6.12 -0.81
N GLN A 31 -16.16 -6.53 0.28
CA GLN A 31 -15.37 -7.77 0.41
C GLN A 31 -14.37 -7.95 -0.73
N LYS A 32 -13.74 -6.85 -1.15
CA LYS A 32 -12.73 -6.88 -2.21
C LYS A 32 -11.41 -7.40 -1.65
N ASN A 33 -10.67 -8.13 -2.49
CA ASN A 33 -9.29 -8.49 -2.18
C ASN A 33 -8.38 -7.27 -2.47
N ILE A 34 -7.87 -6.64 -1.41
CA ILE A 34 -7.16 -5.36 -1.46
C ILE A 34 -5.68 -5.57 -1.13
N ILE A 35 -4.81 -4.99 -1.95
CA ILE A 35 -3.37 -4.89 -1.70
C ILE A 35 -3.04 -3.41 -1.60
N VAL A 36 -2.37 -3.00 -0.53
CA VAL A 36 -1.90 -1.62 -0.38
C VAL A 36 -0.46 -1.53 -0.88
N VAL A 37 -0.21 -0.64 -1.82
CA VAL A 37 1.13 -0.35 -2.34
C VAL A 37 1.57 0.99 -1.79
N ALA A 38 2.56 0.97 -0.90
CA ALA A 38 3.16 2.17 -0.34
C ALA A 38 4.27 2.65 -1.29
N ASN A 39 3.95 3.56 -2.21
CA ASN A 39 4.85 4.05 -3.26
C ASN A 39 5.79 5.16 -2.75
N LYS A 40 6.88 5.40 -3.48
CA LYS A 40 7.90 6.43 -3.22
C LYS A 40 8.67 6.22 -1.91
N VAL A 41 8.91 4.97 -1.54
CA VAL A 41 9.68 4.65 -0.31
C VAL A 41 11.11 5.18 -0.35
N ASP A 42 11.63 5.48 -1.55
CA ASP A 42 12.92 6.16 -1.77
C ASP A 42 12.99 7.57 -1.17
N LYS A 43 11.82 8.21 -0.95
CA LYS A 43 11.75 9.54 -0.31
C LYS A 43 11.78 9.48 1.21
N ILE A 44 11.64 8.30 1.82
CA ILE A 44 11.66 8.14 3.27
C ILE A 44 13.11 8.04 3.73
N LYS A 45 13.46 8.84 4.75
CA LYS A 45 14.78 8.74 5.37
C LYS A 45 14.96 7.35 5.99
N PRO A 46 16.13 6.69 5.84
CA PRO A 46 16.35 5.33 6.37
C PRO A 46 15.98 5.17 7.85
N ALA A 47 16.29 6.17 8.68
CA ALA A 47 15.96 6.16 10.11
C ALA A 47 14.45 6.16 10.43
N LYS A 48 13.61 6.64 9.50
CA LYS A 48 12.15 6.72 9.65
C LYS A 48 11.40 5.64 8.88
N TYR A 49 12.08 4.87 8.05
CA TYR A 49 11.47 3.89 7.16
C TYR A 49 10.59 2.88 7.92
N GLN A 50 11.13 2.29 8.98
CA GLN A 50 10.43 1.29 9.78
C GLN A 50 9.23 1.88 10.54
N GLU A 51 9.40 3.07 11.11
CA GLU A 51 8.33 3.78 11.82
C GLU A 51 7.17 4.12 10.87
N GLN A 52 7.49 4.65 9.69
CA GLN A 52 6.50 5.02 8.68
C GLN A 52 5.72 3.81 8.17
N LEU A 53 6.40 2.72 7.83
CA LEU A 53 5.73 1.49 7.39
C LEU A 53 4.88 0.87 8.50
N LYS A 54 5.34 0.94 9.75
CA LYS A 54 4.56 0.45 10.89
C LYS A 54 3.27 1.26 11.06
N ALA A 55 3.34 2.59 10.98
CA ALA A 55 2.17 3.46 11.08
C ALA A 55 1.16 3.17 9.95
N ILE A 56 1.63 2.99 8.72
CA ILE A 56 0.78 2.58 7.58
C ILE A 56 0.15 1.21 7.86
N LYS A 57 0.94 0.24 8.34
CA LYS A 57 0.47 -1.12 8.63
C LYS A 57 -0.61 -1.16 9.72
N GLU A 58 -0.49 -0.33 10.75
CA GLU A 58 -1.49 -0.22 11.82
C GLU A 58 -2.83 0.31 11.30
N LEU A 59 -2.80 1.24 10.33
CA LEU A 59 -4.01 1.84 9.74
C LEU A 59 -4.72 0.93 8.73
N ILE A 60 -3.98 0.14 7.96
CA ILE A 60 -4.57 -0.80 6.98
C ILE A 60 -5.00 -2.13 7.61
N GLY A 61 -4.69 -2.36 8.89
CA GLY A 61 -5.08 -3.56 9.61
C GLY A 61 -4.50 -4.85 9.02
N VAL A 62 -5.39 -5.72 8.54
CA VAL A 62 -5.05 -7.06 8.05
C VAL A 62 -4.59 -7.09 6.58
N HIS A 63 -4.72 -5.98 5.86
CA HIS A 63 -4.35 -5.91 4.45
C HIS A 63 -2.84 -5.99 4.25
N GLN A 64 -2.44 -6.59 3.14
CA GLN A 64 -1.03 -6.67 2.76
C GLN A 64 -0.53 -5.30 2.32
N ILE A 65 0.68 -4.95 2.75
CA ILE A 65 1.42 -3.77 2.31
C ILE A 65 2.64 -4.20 1.50
N ILE A 66 2.81 -3.60 0.33
CA ILE A 66 4.00 -3.76 -0.51
C ILE A 66 4.71 -2.40 -0.60
N PRO A 67 5.90 -2.25 0.04
CA PRO A 67 6.74 -1.07 -0.15
C PRO A 67 7.25 -1.01 -1.59
N PHE A 68 7.06 0.13 -2.26
CA PHE A 68 7.37 0.28 -3.68
C PHE A 68 8.12 1.57 -3.99
N SER A 69 9.11 1.48 -4.89
CA SER A 69 9.78 2.63 -5.50
C SER A 69 9.80 2.46 -7.01
N ALA A 70 9.01 3.26 -7.71
CA ALA A 70 9.02 3.31 -9.18
C ALA A 70 10.39 3.76 -9.72
N LYS A 71 11.11 4.58 -8.94
CA LYS A 71 12.41 5.14 -9.33
C LYS A 71 13.53 4.11 -9.21
N ASP A 72 13.55 3.39 -8.09
CA ASP A 72 14.63 2.45 -7.75
C ASP A 72 14.26 1.00 -8.07
N LYS A 73 13.09 0.76 -8.67
CA LYS A 73 12.54 -0.57 -8.99
C LYS A 73 12.50 -1.49 -7.77
N ILE A 74 12.01 -0.96 -6.65
CA ILE A 74 11.80 -1.75 -5.42
C ILE A 74 10.36 -2.22 -5.40
N GLY A 75 10.14 -3.50 -5.07
CA GLY A 75 8.81 -4.08 -4.85
C GLY A 75 8.06 -4.49 -6.12
N ASP A 76 8.67 -4.36 -7.30
CA ASP A 76 8.08 -4.76 -8.59
C ASP A 76 7.86 -6.27 -8.71
N VAL A 77 8.84 -7.08 -8.32
CA VAL A 77 8.73 -8.54 -8.29
C VAL A 77 7.69 -9.00 -7.27
N GLU A 78 7.62 -8.36 -6.11
CA GLU A 78 6.65 -8.68 -5.06
C GLU A 78 5.22 -8.33 -5.51
N LEU A 79 5.04 -7.13 -6.08
CA LEU A 79 3.75 -6.72 -6.64
C LEU A 79 3.30 -7.66 -7.76
N LEU A 80 4.19 -8.02 -8.69
CA LEU A 80 3.89 -8.95 -9.79
C LEU A 80 3.47 -10.32 -9.28
N LYS A 81 4.16 -10.88 -8.28
CA LYS A 81 3.79 -12.16 -7.65
C LYS A 81 2.43 -12.11 -6.98
N GLU A 82 2.06 -10.96 -6.44
CA GLU A 82 0.78 -10.81 -5.76
C GLU A 82 -0.37 -10.61 -6.75
N ILE A 83 -0.17 -9.94 -7.89
CA ILE A 83 -1.28 -9.69 -8.85
C ILE A 83 -1.50 -10.81 -9.88
N LEU A 84 -0.50 -11.68 -10.12
CA LEU A 84 -0.54 -12.78 -11.10
C LEU A 84 -0.92 -14.11 -10.45
#